data_AF-A0A9E2L408-F1
#
_entry.id   AF-A0A9E2L408-F1
#
_cell.length_a   1.000
_cell.length_b   1.000
_cell.length_c   1.000
_cell.angle_alpha   90.00
_cell.angle_beta   90.00
_cell.angle_gamma   90.00
#
_symmetry.space_group_name_H-M   'P 1'
#
loop_
_entity.id
_entity.type
_entity.pdbx_description
1 polymer ?
#
loop_
_entity_poly.entity_id
_entity_poly.type
_entity_poly.pdbx_seq_one_letter_code
_entity_poly.pdbx_strand_id
1 'polypeptide(L)'
;MTDAVITELMILAMVLIVNIRVFFVSRGKKDLLVILSPLALLVNLLMFFAWGIELFSSILFVFCVLVLLENLRSLWRLANGLLIDFYSPLLWVASVINILLILAIGFCVIVFRPATYYDKLQVQKDVTFLAGSEITGLRVREKFEVPSVVVSRIYPSDKNKEDLPIVIYVTDPRTTCRRAETWASKIADYGYEVIVADYNVNVFSSLINRWKGVKRPEEFTVKNSKLSYKRLMEYKALVKMLEETETQNRPVFLLGDGLKENELSLCMQQSTLIQGFMYINGKDSLGNFHIFTGWEEGFGPVKEHAPWMDFILHPGKELKRQDFQCTAGRELASQCNDFFKTVIQNKL
;
A
#
# COMPACT_ATOMS: atom_id res chain seq x y z
N MET A 1 -2.17 8.33 -4.32
CA MET A 1 -3.20 7.64 -3.50
C MET A 1 -4.52 8.41 -3.49
N THR A 2 -4.51 9.74 -3.57
CA THR A 2 -5.70 10.60 -3.74
C THR A 2 -6.57 10.15 -4.91
N ASP A 3 -5.95 9.79 -6.03
CA ASP A 3 -6.65 9.34 -7.25
C ASP A 3 -7.41 8.01 -7.06
N ALA A 4 -6.90 7.11 -6.20
CA ALA A 4 -7.57 5.86 -5.89
C ALA A 4 -8.88 6.13 -5.12
N VAL A 5 -8.83 7.00 -4.09
CA VAL A 5 -10.02 7.40 -3.32
C VAL A 5 -11.04 8.13 -4.20
N ILE A 6 -10.58 9.02 -5.09
CA ILE A 6 -11.47 9.69 -6.05
C ILE A 6 -12.14 8.66 -6.98
N THR A 7 -11.40 7.66 -7.43
CA THR A 7 -11.93 6.56 -8.24
C THR A 7 -12.98 5.75 -7.48
N GLU A 8 -12.73 5.42 -6.21
CA GLU A 8 -13.71 4.74 -5.33
C GLU A 8 -15.01 5.55 -5.18
N LEU A 9 -14.89 6.87 -4.95
CA LEU A 9 -16.04 7.78 -4.85
C LEU A 9 -16.79 7.89 -6.18
N MET A 10 -16.08 7.88 -7.31
CA MET A 10 -16.69 7.88 -8.64
C MET A 10 -17.48 6.59 -8.90
N ILE A 11 -16.93 5.42 -8.53
CA ILE A 11 -17.63 4.13 -8.62
C ILE A 11 -18.89 4.17 -7.76
N LEU A 12 -18.79 4.66 -6.52
CA LEU A 12 -19.95 4.83 -5.64
C LEU A 12 -21.01 5.75 -6.24
N ALA A 13 -20.61 6.86 -6.86
CA ALA A 13 -21.53 7.78 -7.53
C ALA A 13 -22.25 7.11 -8.72
N MET A 14 -21.55 6.33 -9.54
CA MET A 14 -22.16 5.56 -10.64
C MET A 14 -23.21 4.58 -10.11
N VAL A 15 -22.86 3.83 -9.06
CA VAL A 15 -23.76 2.86 -8.44
C VAL A 15 -24.93 3.55 -7.73
N LEU A 16 -24.72 4.75 -7.19
CA LEU A 16 -25.78 5.57 -6.60
C LEU A 16 -26.82 5.99 -7.65
N ILE A 17 -26.36 6.50 -8.79
CA ILE A 17 -27.25 6.88 -9.91
C ILE A 17 -28.06 5.68 -10.37
N VAL A 18 -27.43 4.50 -10.46
CA VAL A 18 -28.10 3.23 -10.81
C VAL A 18 -29.23 2.88 -9.85
N ASN A 19 -29.04 3.05 -8.54
CA ASN A 19 -30.06 2.70 -7.54
C ASN A 19 -31.13 3.79 -7.39
N ILE A 20 -30.76 5.07 -7.52
CA ILE A 20 -31.69 6.19 -7.44
C ILE A 20 -32.67 6.21 -8.61
N ARG A 21 -32.25 5.78 -9.81
CA ARG A 21 -33.11 5.87 -11.00
C ARG A 21 -34.46 5.15 -10.85
N VAL A 22 -34.52 4.11 -10.03
CA VAL A 22 -35.76 3.33 -9.77
C VAL A 22 -36.90 4.21 -9.26
N PHE A 23 -36.59 5.32 -8.59
CA PHE A 23 -37.56 6.29 -8.08
C PHE A 23 -38.01 7.33 -9.13
N PHE A 24 -37.18 7.63 -10.12
CA PHE A 24 -37.39 8.76 -11.05
C PHE A 24 -37.79 8.35 -12.46
N VAL A 25 -37.45 7.13 -12.89
CA VAL A 25 -37.69 6.72 -14.26
C VAL A 25 -39.17 6.40 -14.48
N SER A 26 -39.84 7.29 -15.22
CA SER A 26 -41.24 7.15 -15.61
C SER A 26 -41.47 6.04 -16.65
N ARG A 27 -42.68 5.48 -16.64
CA ARG A 27 -43.14 4.45 -17.60
C ARG A 27 -42.94 4.90 -19.04
N GLY A 28 -42.64 3.94 -19.93
CA GLY A 28 -42.54 4.18 -21.37
C GLY A 28 -41.25 4.84 -21.86
N LYS A 29 -40.23 5.01 -21.01
CA LYS A 29 -38.90 5.49 -21.41
C LYS A 29 -37.88 4.34 -21.46
N LYS A 30 -36.79 4.51 -22.22
CA LYS A 30 -35.64 3.59 -22.22
C LYS A 30 -34.78 3.82 -20.98
N ASP A 31 -34.39 2.74 -20.30
CA ASP A 31 -33.58 2.79 -19.07
C ASP A 31 -32.07 2.91 -19.40
N LEU A 32 -31.61 4.03 -19.93
CA LEU A 32 -30.20 4.19 -20.34
C LEU A 32 -29.23 4.19 -19.15
N LEU A 33 -29.66 4.68 -17.99
CA LEU A 33 -28.84 4.78 -16.79
C LEU A 33 -28.45 3.42 -16.21
N VAL A 34 -29.06 2.31 -16.68
CA VAL A 34 -28.64 0.96 -16.31
C VAL A 34 -27.24 0.59 -16.82
N ILE A 35 -26.76 1.23 -17.89
CA ILE A 35 -25.41 0.97 -18.43
C ILE A 35 -24.31 1.34 -17.41
N LEU A 36 -24.62 2.21 -16.44
CA LEU A 36 -23.67 2.56 -15.40
C LEU A 36 -23.31 1.37 -14.48
N SER A 37 -24.14 0.32 -14.36
CA SER A 37 -23.79 -0.83 -13.52
C SER A 37 -22.63 -1.67 -14.09
N PRO A 38 -22.61 -2.10 -15.37
CA PRO A 38 -21.44 -2.78 -15.92
C PRO A 38 -20.24 -1.84 -16.05
N LEU A 39 -20.46 -0.54 -16.29
CA LEU A 39 -19.38 0.44 -16.36
C LEU A 39 -18.69 0.62 -15.00
N ALA A 40 -19.44 0.70 -13.90
CA ALA A 40 -18.89 0.78 -12.55
C ALA A 40 -18.05 -0.46 -12.21
N LEU A 41 -18.51 -1.65 -12.59
CA LEU A 41 -17.74 -2.88 -12.41
C LEU A 41 -16.44 -2.87 -13.24
N LEU A 42 -16.50 -2.42 -14.49
CA LEU A 42 -15.33 -2.31 -15.36
C LEU A 42 -14.30 -1.33 -14.81
N VAL A 43 -14.73 -0.15 -14.36
CA VAL A 43 -13.85 0.83 -13.71
C VAL A 43 -13.19 0.24 -12.46
N ASN A 44 -13.93 -0.53 -11.67
CA ASN A 44 -13.38 -1.19 -10.49
C ASN A 44 -12.33 -2.26 -10.86
N LEU A 45 -12.56 -3.04 -11.92
CA LEU A 45 -11.54 -3.98 -12.44
C LEU A 45 -10.27 -3.24 -12.88
N LEU A 46 -10.40 -2.12 -13.59
CA LEU A 46 -9.27 -1.28 -13.98
C LEU A 46 -8.56 -0.69 -12.75
N MET A 47 -9.31 -0.35 -11.70
CA MET A 47 -8.76 0.10 -10.43
C MET A 47 -7.88 -0.97 -9.78
N PHE A 48 -8.23 -2.26 -9.86
CA PHE A 48 -7.35 -3.34 -9.39
C PHE A 48 -6.05 -3.44 -10.19
N PHE A 49 -6.08 -3.21 -11.49
CA PHE A 49 -4.86 -3.22 -12.30
C PHE A 49 -3.97 -2.00 -12.03
N ALA A 50 -4.56 -0.82 -11.88
CA ALA A 50 -3.83 0.42 -11.64
C ALA A 50 -3.33 0.54 -10.20
N TRP A 51 -4.19 0.19 -9.24
CA TRP A 51 -4.00 0.46 -7.82
C TRP A 51 -3.98 -0.81 -6.96
N GLY A 52 -3.96 -2.00 -7.53
CA GLY A 52 -3.93 -3.24 -6.75
C GLY A 52 -5.21 -3.49 -5.95
N ILE A 53 -5.22 -4.58 -5.20
CA ILE A 53 -6.37 -5.03 -4.41
C ILE A 53 -6.23 -4.51 -2.97
N GLU A 54 -7.17 -3.66 -2.58
CA GLU A 54 -7.32 -3.12 -1.22
C GLU A 54 -8.69 -3.49 -0.66
N LEU A 55 -8.90 -3.30 0.64
CA LEU A 55 -10.14 -3.73 1.29
C LEU A 55 -11.37 -3.02 0.71
N PHE A 56 -11.33 -1.70 0.61
CA PHE A 56 -12.46 -0.91 0.13
C PHE A 56 -12.74 -1.16 -1.35
N SER A 57 -11.72 -1.20 -2.20
CA SER A 57 -11.87 -1.60 -3.60
C SER A 57 -12.44 -3.02 -3.75
N SER A 58 -12.06 -3.97 -2.89
CA SER A 58 -12.65 -5.32 -2.86
C SER A 58 -14.13 -5.33 -2.45
N ILE A 59 -14.49 -4.58 -1.40
CA ILE A 59 -15.89 -4.44 -0.97
C ILE A 59 -16.72 -3.80 -2.08
N LEU A 60 -16.21 -2.74 -2.70
CA LEU A 60 -16.84 -2.09 -3.84
C LEU A 60 -17.00 -3.05 -5.02
N PHE A 61 -16.06 -3.95 -5.25
CA PHE A 61 -16.13 -4.92 -6.35
C PHE A 61 -17.28 -5.89 -6.12
N VAL A 62 -17.35 -6.49 -4.94
CA VAL A 62 -18.47 -7.38 -4.55
C VAL A 62 -19.79 -6.63 -4.67
N PHE A 63 -19.84 -5.38 -4.19
CA PHE A 63 -21.05 -4.57 -4.26
C PHE A 63 -21.45 -4.23 -5.70
N CYS A 64 -20.50 -3.89 -6.59
CA CYS A 64 -20.76 -3.67 -8.01
C CYS A 64 -21.28 -4.93 -8.70
N VAL A 65 -20.77 -6.11 -8.35
CA VAL A 65 -21.27 -7.40 -8.87
C VAL A 65 -22.72 -7.62 -8.43
N LEU A 66 -23.05 -7.39 -7.16
CA LEU A 66 -24.43 -7.54 -6.66
C LEU A 66 -25.38 -6.58 -7.38
N VAL A 67 -25.01 -5.30 -7.49
CA VAL A 67 -25.82 -4.30 -8.20
C VAL A 67 -25.97 -4.66 -9.69
N LEU A 68 -24.94 -5.19 -10.34
CA LEU A 68 -25.03 -5.68 -11.71
C LEU A 68 -26.05 -6.81 -11.84
N LEU A 69 -26.01 -7.80 -10.94
CA LEU A 69 -26.93 -8.94 -10.93
C LEU A 69 -28.38 -8.50 -10.71
N GLU A 70 -28.63 -7.61 -9.75
CA GLU A 70 -29.95 -7.04 -9.51
C GLU A 70 -30.52 -6.30 -10.72
N ASN A 71 -29.63 -5.70 -11.53
CA ASN A 71 -29.99 -4.91 -12.70
C ASN A 71 -29.91 -5.67 -14.02
N LEU A 72 -29.61 -6.98 -14.00
CA LEU A 72 -29.43 -7.79 -15.20
C LEU A 72 -30.69 -7.78 -16.09
N ARG A 73 -31.88 -7.85 -15.48
CA ARG A 73 -33.16 -7.77 -16.20
C ARG A 73 -33.35 -6.43 -16.91
N SER A 74 -32.97 -5.33 -16.26
CA SER A 74 -33.04 -3.99 -16.84
C SER A 74 -32.03 -3.81 -17.98
N LEU A 75 -30.84 -4.42 -17.88
CA LEU A 75 -29.84 -4.47 -18.95
C LEU A 75 -30.32 -5.26 -20.16
N TRP A 76 -30.88 -6.44 -19.94
CA TRP A 76 -31.47 -7.26 -21.01
C TRP A 76 -32.59 -6.54 -21.73
N ARG A 77 -33.44 -5.84 -20.97
CA ARG A 77 -34.51 -5.00 -21.53
C ARG A 77 -33.93 -3.88 -22.41
N LEU A 78 -32.88 -3.21 -21.94
CA LEU A 78 -32.22 -2.16 -22.72
C LEU A 78 -31.57 -2.71 -24.00
N ALA A 79 -30.89 -3.85 -23.92
CA ALA A 79 -30.26 -4.51 -25.06
C ALA A 79 -31.27 -4.89 -26.15
N ASN A 80 -32.47 -5.30 -25.75
CA ASN A 80 -33.58 -5.62 -26.65
C ASN A 80 -34.41 -4.39 -27.06
N GLY A 81 -34.02 -3.17 -26.66
CA GLY A 81 -34.72 -1.93 -27.01
C GLY A 81 -36.11 -1.76 -26.38
N LEU A 82 -36.44 -2.56 -25.37
CA LEU A 82 -37.75 -2.61 -24.71
C LEU A 82 -37.93 -1.45 -23.73
N LEU A 83 -39.17 -0.96 -23.60
CA LEU A 83 -39.55 0.13 -22.70
C LEU A 83 -39.83 -0.37 -21.29
N ILE A 84 -39.75 0.53 -20.31
CA ILE A 84 -40.01 0.22 -18.90
C ILE A 84 -41.51 0.18 -18.64
N ASP A 85 -42.02 -1.00 -18.27
CA ASP A 85 -43.39 -1.15 -17.81
C ASP A 85 -43.52 -0.74 -16.33
N PHE A 86 -42.88 -1.48 -15.42
CA PHE A 86 -42.90 -1.22 -13.97
C PHE A 86 -41.64 -1.76 -13.30
N TYR A 87 -41.20 -1.11 -12.23
CA TYR A 87 -40.26 -1.71 -11.27
C TYR A 87 -41.05 -2.43 -10.17
N SER A 88 -40.58 -3.61 -9.75
CA SER A 88 -41.23 -4.36 -8.69
C SER A 88 -41.01 -3.67 -7.33
N PRO A 89 -41.94 -3.81 -6.37
CA PRO A 89 -41.76 -3.32 -5.01
C PRO A 89 -40.49 -3.87 -4.34
N LEU A 90 -40.10 -5.11 -4.66
CA LEU A 90 -38.84 -5.69 -4.21
C LEU A 90 -37.62 -4.90 -4.69
N LEU A 91 -37.62 -4.42 -5.93
CA LEU A 91 -36.51 -3.62 -6.46
C LEU A 91 -36.44 -2.25 -5.78
N TRP A 92 -37.58 -1.67 -5.40
CA TRP A 92 -37.63 -0.43 -4.62
C TRP A 92 -36.97 -0.62 -3.25
N VAL A 93 -37.36 -1.67 -2.52
CA VAL A 93 -36.79 -1.97 -1.20
C VAL A 93 -35.28 -2.25 -1.32
N ALA A 94 -34.87 -3.07 -2.29
CA ALA A 94 -33.45 -3.34 -2.56
C ALA A 94 -32.68 -2.05 -2.88
N SER A 95 -33.25 -1.16 -3.68
CA SER A 95 -32.61 0.14 -4.02
C SER A 95 -32.43 1.02 -2.79
N VAL A 96 -33.39 1.07 -1.87
CA VAL A 96 -33.24 1.80 -0.59
C VAL A 96 -32.10 1.22 0.25
N ILE A 97 -32.06 -0.11 0.41
CA ILE A 97 -31.00 -0.80 1.15
C ILE A 97 -29.63 -0.52 0.54
N ASN A 98 -29.51 -0.61 -0.79
CA ASN A 98 -28.28 -0.31 -1.51
C ASN A 98 -27.85 1.14 -1.34
N ILE A 99 -28.78 2.10 -1.37
CA ILE A 99 -28.46 3.52 -1.12
C ILE A 99 -27.87 3.72 0.27
N LEU A 100 -28.46 3.11 1.30
CA LEU A 100 -27.91 3.17 2.66
C LEU A 100 -26.51 2.55 2.73
N LEU A 101 -26.29 1.43 2.04
CA LEU A 101 -24.97 0.79 1.98
C LEU A 101 -23.94 1.66 1.25
N ILE A 102 -24.33 2.31 0.15
CA ILE A 102 -23.48 3.26 -0.59
C ILE A 102 -23.04 4.41 0.31
N LEU A 103 -23.98 4.98 1.06
CA LEU A 103 -23.68 6.07 2.00
C LEU A 103 -22.73 5.61 3.11
N ALA A 104 -22.95 4.41 3.65
CA ALA A 104 -22.06 3.83 4.67
C ALA A 104 -20.65 3.55 4.12
N ILE A 105 -20.53 2.95 2.94
CA ILE A 105 -19.24 2.70 2.29
C ILE A 105 -18.55 4.03 1.95
N GLY A 106 -19.26 5.01 1.39
CA GLY A 106 -18.73 6.32 1.08
C GLY A 106 -18.23 7.07 2.32
N PHE A 107 -18.96 7.00 3.42
CA PHE A 107 -18.51 7.52 4.70
C PHE A 107 -17.21 6.84 5.16
N CYS A 108 -17.16 5.50 5.12
CA CYS A 108 -15.95 4.75 5.46
C CYS A 108 -14.75 5.12 4.58
N VAL A 109 -14.95 5.25 3.27
CA VAL A 109 -13.88 5.66 2.31
C VAL A 109 -13.34 7.04 2.67
N ILE A 110 -14.20 8.00 3.02
CA ILE A 110 -13.78 9.37 3.38
C ILE A 110 -13.06 9.40 4.73
N VAL A 111 -13.58 8.68 5.73
CA VAL A 111 -13.04 8.66 7.09
C VAL A 111 -11.72 7.90 7.14
N PHE A 112 -11.65 6.74 6.50
CA PHE A 112 -10.46 5.88 6.48
C PHE A 112 -9.55 6.10 5.27
N ARG A 113 -9.68 7.26 4.59
CA ARG A 113 -8.79 7.60 3.47
C ARG A 113 -7.33 7.64 3.92
N PRO A 114 -6.37 7.11 3.14
CA PRO A 114 -4.95 7.24 3.43
C PRO A 114 -4.50 8.69 3.52
N ALA A 115 -3.47 8.97 4.32
CA ALA A 115 -2.90 10.31 4.42
C ALA A 115 -2.14 10.67 3.13
N THR A 116 -2.55 11.77 2.47
CA THR A 116 -1.95 12.28 1.25
C THR A 116 -0.91 13.35 1.59
N TYR A 117 0.28 12.92 2.05
CA TYR A 117 1.39 13.84 2.37
C TYR A 117 2.40 13.98 1.22
N TYR A 118 2.39 13.02 0.29
CA TYR A 118 3.35 12.89 -0.81
C TYR A 118 3.31 13.98 -1.84
N ASP A 119 2.13 14.51 -2.15
CA ASP A 119 1.95 15.46 -3.25
C ASP A 119 2.66 16.80 -2.99
N LYS A 120 3.27 16.98 -1.81
CA LYS A 120 4.07 18.13 -1.41
C LYS A 120 5.58 17.85 -1.33
N LEU A 121 6.01 16.60 -1.42
CA LEU A 121 7.43 16.23 -1.33
C LEU A 121 8.09 16.38 -2.70
N GLN A 122 9.26 17.01 -2.75
CA GLN A 122 10.01 17.20 -3.99
C GLN A 122 10.91 15.98 -4.25
N VAL A 123 10.28 14.86 -4.59
CA VAL A 123 10.97 13.58 -4.85
C VAL A 123 10.66 13.04 -6.24
N GLN A 124 11.66 12.42 -6.86
CA GLN A 124 11.56 11.63 -8.09
C GLN A 124 11.58 10.14 -7.75
N LYS A 125 10.99 9.33 -8.63
CA LYS A 125 10.88 7.88 -8.47
C LYS A 125 11.22 7.16 -9.77
N ASP A 126 12.20 6.28 -9.70
CA ASP A 126 12.54 5.34 -10.76
C ASP A 126 12.09 3.94 -10.37
N VAL A 127 11.39 3.25 -11.28
CA VAL A 127 10.93 1.88 -11.08
C VAL A 127 11.66 0.96 -12.02
N THR A 128 12.37 -0.02 -11.46
CA THR A 128 13.03 -1.09 -12.22
C THR A 128 12.38 -2.43 -11.92
N PHE A 129 12.16 -3.20 -12.98
CA PHE A 129 11.59 -4.54 -12.89
C PHE A 129 12.72 -5.56 -13.03
N LEU A 130 12.84 -6.45 -12.06
CA LEU A 130 13.86 -7.49 -12.02
C LEU A 130 13.22 -8.87 -12.14
N ALA A 131 13.98 -9.81 -12.70
CA ALA A 131 13.65 -11.23 -12.77
C ALA A 131 14.69 -12.05 -12.00
N GLY A 132 14.33 -13.27 -11.62
CA GLY A 132 15.19 -14.18 -10.87
C GLY A 132 14.70 -14.46 -9.44
N SER A 133 15.63 -14.89 -8.58
CA SER A 133 15.36 -15.31 -7.20
C SER A 133 16.60 -15.11 -6.32
N GLU A 134 16.44 -15.20 -5.01
CA GLU A 134 17.55 -15.20 -4.04
C GLU A 134 18.59 -16.31 -4.28
N ILE A 135 18.21 -17.41 -4.95
CA ILE A 135 19.11 -18.54 -5.24
C ILE A 135 19.86 -18.32 -6.56
N THR A 136 19.14 -17.90 -7.60
CA THR A 136 19.68 -17.76 -8.96
C THR A 136 20.34 -16.40 -9.21
N GLY A 137 20.18 -15.45 -8.28
CA GLY A 137 20.52 -14.05 -8.47
C GLY A 137 19.40 -13.25 -9.12
N LEU A 138 19.49 -11.93 -9.00
CA LEU A 138 18.59 -10.96 -9.60
C LEU A 138 19.22 -10.37 -10.87
N ARG A 139 18.41 -10.17 -11.90
CA ARG A 139 18.82 -9.54 -13.16
C ARG A 139 17.76 -8.56 -13.64
N VAL A 140 18.16 -7.60 -14.47
CA VAL A 140 17.20 -6.73 -15.16
C VAL A 140 16.31 -7.61 -16.04
N ARG A 141 15.00 -7.42 -15.89
CA ARG A 141 13.98 -8.21 -16.59
C ARG A 141 14.06 -7.98 -18.11
N GLU A 142 13.90 -9.03 -18.89
CA GLU A 142 13.72 -8.92 -20.34
C GLU A 142 12.30 -8.47 -20.72
N LYS A 143 12.14 -7.96 -21.95
CA LYS A 143 10.80 -7.59 -22.44
C LYS A 143 9.88 -8.84 -22.40
N PHE A 144 8.67 -8.67 -21.88
CA PHE A 144 7.63 -9.71 -21.75
C PHE A 144 7.84 -10.82 -20.70
N GLU A 145 8.97 -10.87 -20.00
CA GLU A 145 9.16 -11.78 -18.86
C GLU A 145 8.25 -11.36 -17.68
N VAL A 146 7.80 -12.27 -16.81
CA VAL A 146 7.04 -11.85 -15.61
C VAL A 146 8.04 -11.34 -14.56
N PRO A 147 7.89 -10.12 -14.01
CA PRO A 147 8.82 -9.62 -13.01
C PRO A 147 8.69 -10.43 -11.72
N SER A 148 9.83 -10.84 -11.16
CA SER A 148 9.91 -11.44 -9.83
C SER A 148 10.00 -10.39 -8.74
N VAL A 149 10.62 -9.25 -9.04
CA VAL A 149 10.87 -8.17 -8.08
C VAL A 149 10.63 -6.82 -8.73
N VAL A 150 9.99 -5.91 -7.99
CA VAL A 150 9.84 -4.50 -8.37
C VAL A 150 10.69 -3.66 -7.42
N VAL A 151 11.70 -2.98 -7.95
CA VAL A 151 12.57 -2.10 -7.17
C VAL A 151 12.19 -0.65 -7.48
N SER A 152 11.86 0.11 -6.44
CA SER A 152 11.62 1.54 -6.51
C SER A 152 12.79 2.27 -5.88
N ARG A 153 13.39 3.18 -6.65
CA ARG A 153 14.42 4.11 -6.19
C ARG A 153 13.79 5.48 -6.08
N ILE A 154 13.85 6.08 -4.90
CA ILE A 154 13.21 7.36 -4.59
C ILE A 154 14.29 8.31 -4.11
N TYR A 155 14.38 9.51 -4.69
CA TYR A 155 15.43 10.48 -4.39
C TYR A 155 14.89 11.91 -4.55
N PRO A 156 15.49 12.92 -3.90
CA PRO A 156 15.06 14.31 -4.01
C PRO A 156 15.28 14.85 -5.43
N SER A 157 14.28 15.58 -5.95
CA SER A 157 14.24 16.10 -7.32
C SER A 157 15.38 17.06 -7.65
N ASP A 158 15.87 17.77 -6.64
CA ASP A 158 16.81 18.89 -6.80
C ASP A 158 18.28 18.46 -6.66
N LYS A 159 18.56 17.17 -6.45
CA LYS A 159 19.92 16.66 -6.24
C LYS A 159 20.24 15.53 -7.22
N ASN A 160 21.50 15.46 -7.63
CA ASN A 160 21.99 14.34 -8.40
C ASN A 160 22.01 13.08 -7.54
N LYS A 161 21.41 12.02 -8.07
CA LYS A 161 21.33 10.70 -7.43
C LYS A 161 22.71 10.17 -7.02
N GLU A 162 23.72 10.37 -7.85
CA GLU A 162 25.08 9.83 -7.65
C GLU A 162 25.80 10.39 -6.42
N ASP A 163 25.38 11.56 -5.91
CA ASP A 163 26.02 12.22 -4.77
C ASP A 163 25.39 11.85 -3.43
N LEU A 164 24.28 11.10 -3.43
CA LEU A 164 23.48 10.88 -2.23
C LEU A 164 23.94 9.65 -1.44
N PRO A 165 23.84 9.65 -0.10
CA PRO A 165 23.83 8.41 0.67
C PRO A 165 22.64 7.52 0.25
N ILE A 166 22.85 6.19 0.27
CA ILE A 166 21.82 5.20 -0.09
C ILE A 166 21.22 4.60 1.20
N VAL A 167 19.90 4.50 1.25
CA VAL A 167 19.17 3.79 2.30
C VAL A 167 18.37 2.65 1.67
N ILE A 168 18.70 1.42 2.01
CA ILE A 168 17.92 0.24 1.63
C ILE A 168 16.83 0.03 2.66
N TYR A 169 15.59 0.34 2.31
CA TYR A 169 14.42 0.18 3.19
C TYR A 169 13.91 -1.26 3.08
N VAL A 170 14.18 -2.06 4.10
CA VAL A 170 13.72 -3.45 4.21
C VAL A 170 12.31 -3.48 4.78
N THR A 171 11.35 -3.72 3.89
CA THR A 171 9.93 -3.76 4.23
C THR A 171 9.54 -4.96 5.08
N ASP A 172 8.64 -4.77 6.03
CA ASP A 172 7.97 -5.85 6.75
C ASP A 172 7.39 -6.91 5.78
N PRO A 173 7.51 -8.23 6.06
CA PRO A 173 6.90 -9.28 5.25
C PRO A 173 5.38 -9.12 4.96
N ARG A 174 4.67 -8.33 5.77
CA ARG A 174 3.23 -8.03 5.70
C ARG A 174 2.91 -6.78 4.89
N THR A 175 3.92 -5.99 4.53
CA THR A 175 3.76 -4.75 3.74
C THR A 175 4.24 -4.96 2.30
N THR A 176 3.99 -3.96 1.46
CA THR A 176 4.40 -3.92 0.04
C THR A 176 5.23 -2.66 -0.18
N CYS A 177 6.03 -2.61 -1.26
CA CYS A 177 6.80 -1.40 -1.59
C CYS A 177 5.92 -0.17 -1.63
N ARG A 178 4.75 -0.29 -2.26
CA ARG A 178 3.82 0.82 -2.39
C ARG A 178 3.33 1.39 -1.05
N ARG A 179 3.29 0.57 0.00
CA ARG A 179 2.97 1.03 1.37
C ARG A 179 4.21 1.53 2.11
N ALA A 180 5.41 1.20 1.68
CA ALA A 180 6.64 1.77 2.20
C ALA A 180 7.06 3.05 1.45
N GLU A 181 6.32 3.47 0.41
CA GLU A 181 6.64 4.67 -0.34
C GLU A 181 6.55 5.96 0.49
N THR A 182 5.73 6.07 1.57
CA THR A 182 5.56 7.35 2.34
C THR A 182 6.83 7.73 3.05
N TRP A 183 7.15 7.06 4.15
CA TRP A 183 8.23 6.10 4.07
C TRP A 183 9.51 6.61 3.42
N ALA A 184 9.82 5.92 2.34
CA ALA A 184 10.95 6.20 1.49
C ALA A 184 10.95 7.63 0.92
N SER A 185 9.80 8.20 0.58
CA SER A 185 9.71 9.57 0.06
C SER A 185 10.08 10.61 1.13
N LYS A 186 9.64 10.42 2.38
CA LYS A 186 10.01 11.28 3.50
C LYS A 186 11.51 11.20 3.72
N ILE A 187 12.10 10.01 3.79
CA ILE A 187 13.54 9.83 3.98
C ILE A 187 14.31 10.46 2.80
N ALA A 188 13.84 10.29 1.57
CA ALA A 188 14.47 10.88 0.39
C ALA A 188 14.48 12.41 0.43
N ASP A 189 13.40 13.04 0.89
CA ASP A 189 13.30 14.51 1.08
C ASP A 189 14.40 15.06 2.02
N TYR A 190 14.93 14.26 2.94
CA TYR A 190 16.08 14.64 3.79
C TYR A 190 17.45 14.55 3.10
N GLY A 191 17.52 14.17 1.82
CA GLY A 191 18.77 14.09 1.07
C GLY A 191 19.35 12.69 0.96
N TYR A 192 18.51 11.67 0.87
CA TYR A 192 18.93 10.27 0.68
C TYR A 192 18.37 9.71 -0.63
N GLU A 193 19.07 8.77 -1.26
CA GLU A 193 18.46 7.85 -2.20
C GLU A 193 17.89 6.66 -1.41
N VAL A 194 16.60 6.39 -1.55
CA VAL A 194 15.96 5.28 -0.86
C VAL A 194 15.58 4.19 -1.85
N ILE A 195 16.06 2.98 -1.59
CA ILE A 195 15.78 1.79 -2.39
C ILE A 195 14.81 0.90 -1.63
N VAL A 196 13.67 0.59 -2.25
CA VAL A 196 12.65 -0.31 -1.70
C VAL A 196 12.35 -1.41 -2.72
N ALA A 197 12.32 -2.68 -2.30
CA ALA A 197 12.11 -3.82 -3.21
C ALA A 197 10.92 -4.70 -2.81
N ASP A 198 10.07 -5.00 -3.80
CA ASP A 198 8.88 -5.84 -3.64
C ASP A 198 9.09 -7.16 -4.36
N TYR A 199 9.37 -8.20 -3.58
CA TYR A 199 9.55 -9.57 -4.06
C TYR A 199 8.22 -10.32 -4.20
N ASN A 200 7.11 -9.67 -3.84
CA ASN A 200 5.80 -10.28 -3.81
C ASN A 200 4.85 -9.54 -4.75
N VAL A 201 5.16 -9.59 -6.04
CA VAL A 201 4.38 -8.96 -7.12
C VAL A 201 2.92 -9.46 -7.13
N ASN A 202 2.64 -10.61 -6.51
CA ASN A 202 1.29 -11.13 -6.29
C ASN A 202 0.59 -10.45 -5.09
N VAL A 203 -0.21 -9.43 -5.39
CA VAL A 203 -0.99 -8.64 -4.41
C VAL A 203 -1.90 -9.49 -3.50
N PHE A 204 -2.41 -10.63 -3.99
CA PHE A 204 -3.28 -11.53 -3.23
C PHE A 204 -2.60 -12.16 -2.01
N SER A 205 -1.32 -12.51 -2.10
CA SER A 205 -0.61 -13.18 -1.01
C SER A 205 -0.37 -12.22 0.16
N SER A 206 -0.07 -10.94 -0.13
CA SER A 206 0.02 -9.86 0.87
C SER A 206 -1.30 -9.68 1.61
N LEU A 207 -2.43 -9.66 0.89
CA LEU A 207 -3.76 -9.53 1.48
C LEU A 207 -4.08 -10.72 2.43
N ILE A 208 -3.78 -11.95 2.00
CA ILE A 208 -4.02 -13.16 2.81
C ILE A 208 -3.15 -13.14 4.06
N ASN A 209 -1.86 -12.85 3.95
CA ASN A 209 -0.94 -12.79 5.09
C ASN A 209 -1.36 -11.73 6.09
N ARG A 210 -1.87 -10.59 5.61
CA ARG A 210 -2.40 -9.51 6.44
C ARG A 210 -3.64 -9.94 7.22
N TRP A 211 -4.60 -10.59 6.57
CA TRP A 211 -5.79 -11.13 7.25
C TRP A 211 -5.45 -12.20 8.28
N LYS A 212 -4.47 -13.06 7.97
CA LYS A 212 -3.98 -14.05 8.92
C LYS A 212 -3.31 -13.38 10.14
N GLY A 213 -2.57 -12.29 9.93
CA GLY A 213 -1.99 -11.47 11.01
C GLY A 213 -3.02 -10.84 11.94
N VAL A 214 -4.15 -10.35 11.39
CA VAL A 214 -5.28 -9.86 12.22
C VAL A 214 -5.94 -10.98 13.02
N LYS A 215 -6.20 -12.13 12.39
CA LYS A 215 -6.95 -13.22 13.03
C LYS A 215 -6.12 -14.04 14.03
N ARG A 216 -4.80 -14.08 13.89
CA ARG A 216 -3.90 -14.92 14.69
C ARG A 216 -2.58 -14.21 15.00
N PRO A 217 -2.62 -13.13 15.81
CA PRO A 217 -1.42 -12.33 16.09
C PRO A 217 -0.29 -13.16 16.72
N GLU A 218 -0.63 -14.10 17.62
CA GLU A 218 0.34 -14.95 18.33
C GLU A 218 1.08 -15.92 17.39
N GLU A 219 0.36 -16.60 16.48
CA GLU A 219 0.99 -17.48 15.48
C GLU A 219 1.97 -16.73 14.59
N PHE A 220 1.71 -15.45 14.32
CA PHE A 220 2.60 -14.60 13.53
C PHE A 220 3.80 -14.12 14.34
N THR A 221 3.71 -13.89 15.64
CA THR A 221 4.91 -13.58 16.45
C THR A 221 5.89 -14.75 16.58
N VAL A 222 5.40 -16.00 16.63
CA VAL A 222 6.23 -17.21 16.87
C VAL A 222 6.68 -17.90 15.57
N LYS A 223 5.91 -17.84 14.47
CA LYS A 223 6.33 -18.33 13.13
C LYS A 223 7.06 -17.29 12.28
N ASN A 224 7.19 -16.04 12.73
CA ASN A 224 7.78 -14.95 11.93
C ASN A 224 9.27 -15.10 11.60
N SER A 225 10.03 -15.97 12.27
CA SER A 225 11.45 -16.16 11.94
C SER A 225 11.64 -16.62 10.49
N LYS A 226 10.75 -17.47 9.96
CA LYS A 226 10.86 -17.95 8.56
C LYS A 226 10.51 -16.88 7.52
N LEU A 227 9.50 -16.06 7.78
CA LEU A 227 9.10 -14.97 6.87
C LEU A 227 10.11 -13.83 6.88
N SER A 228 10.59 -13.46 8.07
CA SER A 228 11.63 -12.45 8.26
C SER A 228 12.96 -12.91 7.67
N TYR A 229 13.32 -14.18 7.87
CA TYR A 229 14.48 -14.79 7.21
C TYR A 229 14.36 -14.81 5.69
N LYS A 230 13.19 -15.18 5.14
CA LYS A 230 12.98 -15.12 3.68
C LYS A 230 13.16 -13.69 3.15
N ARG A 231 12.55 -12.71 3.82
CA ARG A 231 12.69 -11.29 3.46
C ARG A 231 14.15 -10.82 3.55
N LEU A 232 14.87 -11.28 4.56
CA LEU A 232 16.30 -11.01 4.70
C LEU A 232 17.10 -11.57 3.51
N MET A 233 16.84 -12.81 3.12
CA MET A 233 17.51 -13.46 1.99
C MET A 233 17.18 -12.77 0.65
N GLU A 234 15.95 -12.33 0.48
CA GLU A 234 15.52 -11.50 -0.66
C GLU A 234 16.36 -10.22 -0.75
N TYR A 235 16.42 -9.44 0.33
CA TYR A 235 17.20 -8.19 0.37
C TYR A 235 18.71 -8.42 0.32
N LYS A 236 19.22 -9.55 0.80
CA LYS A 236 20.61 -9.95 0.59
C LYS A 236 20.94 -10.10 -0.90
N ALA A 237 20.03 -10.68 -1.69
CA ALA A 237 20.21 -10.78 -3.14
C ALA A 237 20.19 -9.40 -3.81
N LEU A 238 19.39 -8.45 -3.30
CA LEU A 238 19.43 -7.06 -3.76
C LEU A 238 20.78 -6.40 -3.45
N VAL A 239 21.25 -6.52 -2.21
CA VAL A 239 22.53 -5.94 -1.78
C VAL A 239 23.67 -6.47 -2.63
N LYS A 240 23.69 -7.78 -2.91
CA LYS A 240 24.69 -8.38 -3.79
C LYS A 240 24.63 -7.81 -5.22
N MET A 241 23.44 -7.64 -5.77
CA MET A 241 23.27 -7.01 -7.09
C MET A 241 23.75 -5.55 -7.07
N LEU A 242 23.51 -4.81 -5.99
CA LEU A 242 23.99 -3.43 -5.83
C LEU A 242 25.52 -3.39 -5.69
N GLU A 243 26.14 -4.32 -4.96
CA GLU A 243 27.60 -4.46 -4.87
C GLU A 243 28.25 -4.69 -6.25
N GLU A 244 27.57 -5.39 -7.16
CA GLU A 244 28.05 -5.67 -8.51
C GLU A 244 27.82 -4.51 -9.50
N THR A 245 26.92 -3.56 -9.19
CA THR A 245 26.46 -2.52 -10.15
C THR A 245 26.71 -1.09 -9.71
N GLU A 246 26.77 -0.81 -8.41
CA GLU A 246 27.06 0.51 -7.86
C GLU A 246 28.52 0.62 -7.43
N THR A 247 29.16 1.70 -7.86
CA THR A 247 30.54 2.04 -7.51
C THR A 247 30.69 2.30 -6.01
N GLN A 248 31.74 1.72 -5.42
CA GLN A 248 32.10 1.62 -3.99
C GLN A 248 32.23 2.94 -3.19
N ASN A 249 31.80 4.08 -3.73
CA ASN A 249 32.12 5.41 -3.18
C ASN A 249 30.98 6.10 -2.43
N ARG A 250 29.80 5.46 -2.32
CA ARG A 250 28.64 6.06 -1.62
C ARG A 250 28.37 5.32 -0.31
N PRO A 251 28.05 6.04 0.78
CA PRO A 251 27.65 5.39 2.02
C PRO A 251 26.28 4.72 1.87
N VAL A 252 26.21 3.43 2.20
CA VAL A 252 24.98 2.62 2.11
C VAL A 252 24.54 2.19 3.50
N PHE A 253 23.27 2.42 3.79
CA PHE A 253 22.64 2.09 5.06
C PHE A 253 21.46 1.15 4.86
N LEU A 254 21.16 0.37 5.90
CA LEU A 254 20.02 -0.54 5.88
C LEU A 254 19.00 -0.12 6.94
N LEU A 255 17.74 0.04 6.54
CA LEU A 255 16.65 0.45 7.42
C LEU A 255 15.57 -0.64 7.44
N GLY A 256 15.45 -1.38 8.53
CA GLY A 256 14.49 -2.49 8.64
C GLY A 256 13.20 -2.10 9.33
N ASP A 257 12.06 -2.46 8.75
CA ASP A 257 10.73 -2.27 9.34
C ASP A 257 10.13 -3.61 9.77
N GLY A 258 9.87 -3.78 11.07
CA GLY A 258 9.24 -4.99 11.62
C GLY A 258 10.16 -6.22 11.70
N LEU A 259 11.47 -6.04 11.53
CA LEU A 259 12.50 -7.08 11.61
C LEU A 259 13.23 -7.06 12.96
N LYS A 260 13.84 -8.18 13.35
CA LYS A 260 14.65 -8.27 14.57
C LYS A 260 16.07 -7.75 14.33
N GLU A 261 16.69 -7.16 15.36
CA GLU A 261 18.07 -6.63 15.28
C GLU A 261 19.08 -7.68 14.84
N ASN A 262 19.00 -8.89 15.41
CA ASN A 262 19.86 -10.01 15.05
C ASN A 262 19.76 -10.37 13.55
N GLU A 263 18.59 -10.20 12.93
CA GLU A 263 18.38 -10.51 11.52
C GLU A 263 19.04 -9.44 10.63
N LEU A 264 18.90 -8.15 10.94
CA LEU A 264 19.58 -7.08 10.20
C LEU A 264 21.11 -7.14 10.34
N SER A 265 21.59 -7.48 11.54
CA SER A 265 23.02 -7.60 11.82
C SER A 265 23.69 -8.69 10.97
N LEU A 266 22.99 -9.80 10.70
CA LEU A 266 23.43 -10.87 9.79
C LEU A 266 23.61 -10.37 8.35
N CYS A 267 22.73 -9.49 7.86
CA CYS A 267 22.90 -8.84 6.56
C CYS A 267 24.15 -7.95 6.52
N MET A 268 24.41 -7.20 7.59
CA MET A 268 25.61 -6.36 7.67
C MET A 268 26.91 -7.16 7.72
N GLN A 269 26.96 -8.25 8.48
CA GLN A 269 28.16 -9.08 8.58
C GLN A 269 28.57 -9.74 7.26
N GLN A 270 27.63 -9.84 6.31
CA GLN A 270 27.81 -10.55 5.05
C GLN A 270 27.98 -9.64 3.84
N SER A 271 27.96 -8.32 4.02
CA SER A 271 28.13 -7.33 2.96
C SER A 271 29.24 -6.34 3.32
N THR A 272 30.04 -5.99 2.33
CA THR A 272 31.09 -4.97 2.50
C THR A 272 30.59 -3.56 2.18
N LEU A 273 29.43 -3.47 1.52
CA LEU A 273 28.79 -2.22 1.11
C LEU A 273 28.10 -1.50 2.26
N ILE A 274 27.47 -2.26 3.17
CA ILE A 274 26.61 -1.68 4.22
C ILE A 274 27.45 -1.09 5.36
N GLN A 275 27.32 0.21 5.58
CA GLN A 275 28.08 0.95 6.57
C GLN A 275 27.40 1.06 7.94
N GLY A 276 26.09 0.87 7.99
CA GLY A 276 25.30 0.90 9.22
C GLY A 276 23.87 0.42 9.00
N PHE A 277 23.20 0.03 10.08
CA PHE A 277 21.78 -0.28 10.05
C PHE A 277 21.01 0.49 11.10
N MET A 278 19.73 0.69 10.83
CA MET A 278 18.72 1.14 11.79
C MET A 278 17.51 0.24 11.64
N TYR A 279 16.75 0.04 12.71
CA TYR A 279 15.50 -0.69 12.66
C TYR A 279 14.36 0.15 13.25
N ILE A 280 13.17 -0.14 12.77
CA ILE A 280 11.90 0.45 13.16
C ILE A 280 10.97 -0.74 13.47
N ASN A 281 10.22 -0.68 14.57
CA ASN A 281 9.21 -1.69 14.91
C ASN A 281 9.74 -3.13 15.22
N GLY A 282 10.98 -3.28 15.69
CA GLY A 282 11.57 -4.57 16.12
C GLY A 282 11.35 -4.88 17.62
N LYS A 283 11.08 -6.14 17.98
CA LYS A 283 10.68 -6.56 19.34
C LYS A 283 11.79 -6.43 20.41
N ASP A 284 13.04 -6.25 20.00
CA ASP A 284 14.22 -6.20 20.87
C ASP A 284 14.96 -4.86 20.70
N SER A 285 14.25 -3.73 20.76
CA SER A 285 14.89 -2.42 20.66
C SER A 285 15.76 -2.15 21.89
N LEU A 286 17.08 -2.30 21.79
CA LEU A 286 18.06 -2.08 22.87
C LEU A 286 18.28 -0.60 23.24
N GLY A 287 17.28 0.24 23.02
CA GLY A 287 17.18 1.59 23.57
C GLY A 287 15.73 1.84 23.93
N ASN A 288 15.49 2.66 24.95
CA ASN A 288 14.17 3.09 25.44
C ASN A 288 13.33 3.89 24.41
N PHE A 289 13.45 3.59 23.14
CA PHE A 289 12.62 4.10 22.06
C PHE A 289 11.58 3.04 21.74
N HIS A 290 10.52 3.02 22.55
CA HIS A 290 9.23 2.54 22.11
C HIS A 290 8.76 3.46 20.97
N ILE A 291 9.30 3.30 19.76
CA ILE A 291 8.60 3.74 18.56
C ILE A 291 7.67 2.57 18.25
N PHE A 292 6.55 2.73 18.91
CA PHE A 292 5.45 1.83 19.01
C PHE A 292 5.00 1.30 17.63
N THR A 293 4.54 0.06 17.63
CA THR A 293 4.38 -0.71 16.40
C THR A 293 3.12 -0.29 15.64
N GLY A 294 3.07 -0.56 14.33
CA GLY A 294 1.83 -0.48 13.56
C GLY A 294 0.75 -1.51 13.95
N TRP A 295 0.95 -2.28 15.04
CA TRP A 295 0.03 -3.29 15.58
C TRP A 295 -0.12 -3.25 17.11
N GLU A 296 0.67 -2.42 17.81
CA GLU A 296 0.72 -2.13 19.24
C GLU A 296 1.21 -0.68 19.36
N GLU A 297 0.23 0.23 19.29
CA GLU A 297 0.24 1.61 19.77
C GLU A 297 1.22 2.64 19.18
N GLY A 298 1.54 2.64 17.88
CA GLY A 298 2.39 3.71 17.33
C GLY A 298 2.08 4.17 15.93
N PHE A 299 2.63 5.34 15.59
CA PHE A 299 2.58 5.98 14.29
C PHE A 299 3.38 5.19 13.23
N GLY A 300 3.02 3.92 13.02
CA GLY A 300 3.60 3.07 11.99
C GLY A 300 2.93 3.25 10.62
N PRO A 301 3.50 2.63 9.56
CA PRO A 301 2.97 2.69 8.19
C PRO A 301 1.51 2.22 8.06
N VAL A 302 1.01 1.40 8.99
CA VAL A 302 -0.39 0.95 8.97
C VAL A 302 -1.38 2.10 9.22
N LYS A 303 -1.07 3.03 10.14
CA LYS A 303 -1.96 4.16 10.48
C LYS A 303 -2.13 5.16 9.33
N GLU A 304 -1.05 5.47 8.62
CA GLU A 304 -1.07 6.41 7.48
C GLU A 304 -1.67 5.79 6.21
N HIS A 305 -1.43 4.49 5.97
CA HIS A 305 -1.81 3.82 4.72
C HIS A 305 -3.09 2.99 4.78
N ALA A 306 -3.49 2.54 5.96
CA ALA A 306 -4.68 1.73 6.15
C ALA A 306 -5.33 2.02 7.52
N PRO A 307 -5.86 3.25 7.71
CA PRO A 307 -6.46 3.69 8.97
C PRO A 307 -7.56 2.75 9.49
N TRP A 308 -8.28 2.08 8.58
CA TRP A 308 -9.29 1.08 8.92
C TRP A 308 -8.72 -0.12 9.69
N MET A 309 -7.48 -0.52 9.39
CA MET A 309 -6.85 -1.64 10.07
C MET A 309 -6.41 -1.24 11.47
N ASP A 310 -5.87 -0.03 11.63
CA ASP A 310 -5.55 0.52 12.95
C ASP A 310 -6.78 0.57 13.86
N PHE A 311 -7.92 1.03 13.32
CA PHE A 311 -9.19 1.05 14.04
C PHE A 311 -9.63 -0.35 14.52
N ILE A 312 -9.42 -1.40 13.71
CA ILE A 312 -9.76 -2.79 14.09
C ILE A 312 -8.81 -3.32 15.17
N LEU A 313 -7.53 -2.95 15.11
CA LEU A 313 -6.50 -3.45 16.02
C LEU A 313 -6.51 -2.74 17.38
N HIS A 314 -6.98 -1.49 17.41
CA HIS A 314 -7.01 -0.66 18.61
C HIS A 314 -8.41 -0.05 18.84
N PRO A 315 -9.45 -0.88 19.08
CA PRO A 315 -10.80 -0.39 19.30
C PRO A 315 -10.87 0.47 20.58
N GLY A 316 -11.36 1.71 20.47
CA GLY A 316 -11.62 2.60 21.61
C GLY A 316 -10.66 3.78 21.79
N LYS A 317 -9.62 3.94 20.95
CA LYS A 317 -8.79 5.15 20.94
C LYS A 317 -9.36 6.19 19.98
N GLU A 318 -9.47 7.45 20.43
CA GLU A 318 -9.88 8.56 19.57
C GLU A 318 -8.88 8.76 18.42
N LEU A 319 -9.34 8.62 17.17
CA LEU A 319 -8.60 8.96 15.97
C LEU A 319 -8.50 10.50 15.86
N LYS A 320 -7.66 11.14 16.67
CA LYS A 320 -7.47 12.59 16.59
C LYS A 320 -6.70 12.96 15.34
N ARG A 321 -7.40 13.65 14.42
CA ARG A 321 -6.87 13.98 13.08
C ARG A 321 -5.58 14.82 13.09
N GLN A 322 -5.37 15.57 14.16
CA GLN A 322 -4.23 16.45 14.38
C GLN A 322 -2.98 15.69 14.87
N ASP A 323 -3.14 14.56 15.54
CA ASP A 323 -1.99 13.73 15.95
C ASP A 323 -1.37 13.00 14.74
N PHE A 324 -2.12 12.85 13.64
CA PHE A 324 -1.63 12.26 12.37
C PHE A 324 -0.72 13.19 11.56
N GLN A 325 -0.58 14.46 11.94
CA GLN A 325 0.26 15.41 11.21
C GLN A 325 1.70 15.43 11.77
N CYS A 326 2.61 14.82 11.00
CA CYS A 326 3.97 15.30 10.80
C CYS A 326 5.02 15.14 11.92
N THR A 327 4.70 14.72 13.15
CA THR A 327 5.72 14.61 14.21
C THR A 327 6.60 13.36 14.08
N ALA A 328 6.01 12.16 14.02
CA ALA A 328 6.79 10.91 14.01
C ALA A 328 7.66 10.71 12.75
N GLY A 329 7.18 11.15 11.58
CA GLY A 329 7.97 11.10 10.35
C GLY A 329 9.12 12.10 10.31
N ARG A 330 8.96 13.27 10.95
CA ARG A 330 10.05 14.24 11.12
C ARG A 330 11.03 13.80 12.19
N GLU A 331 10.56 13.28 13.30
CA GLU A 331 11.42 12.75 14.38
C GLU A 331 12.24 11.56 13.90
N LEU A 332 11.62 10.56 13.27
CA LEU A 332 12.35 9.42 12.75
C LEU A 332 13.32 9.82 11.64
N ALA A 333 12.92 10.70 10.72
CA ALA A 333 13.83 11.14 9.68
C ALA A 333 14.95 12.07 10.21
N SER A 334 14.69 12.87 11.24
CA SER A 334 15.72 13.61 11.99
C SER A 334 16.66 12.65 12.69
N GLN A 335 16.14 11.62 13.36
CA GLN A 335 16.93 10.58 14.02
C GLN A 335 17.76 9.77 13.02
N CYS A 336 17.19 9.42 11.86
CA CYS A 336 17.92 8.82 10.75
C CYS A 336 19.04 9.77 10.30
N ASN A 337 18.74 11.06 10.12
CA ASN A 337 19.73 12.05 9.70
C ASN A 337 20.85 12.21 10.73
N ASP A 338 20.52 12.28 12.02
CA ASP A 338 21.47 12.41 13.11
C ASP A 338 22.32 11.14 13.27
N PHE A 339 21.69 9.97 13.17
CA PHE A 339 22.38 8.67 13.17
C PHE A 339 23.32 8.55 11.97
N PHE A 340 22.83 8.78 10.76
CA PHE A 340 23.65 8.67 9.55
C PHE A 340 24.77 9.71 9.53
N LYS A 341 24.52 10.95 9.97
CA LYS A 341 25.60 11.95 10.15
C LYS A 341 26.64 11.49 11.15
N THR A 342 26.23 10.93 12.29
CA THR A 342 27.14 10.41 13.31
C THR A 342 27.99 9.25 12.77
N VAL A 343 27.38 8.33 12.02
CA VAL A 343 28.10 7.18 11.41
C VAL A 343 29.06 7.65 10.32
N ILE A 344 28.67 8.63 9.50
CA ILE A 344 29.53 9.21 8.46
C ILE A 344 30.71 9.97 9.10
N GLN A 345 30.46 10.77 10.14
CA GLN A 345 31.50 11.54 10.83
C GLN A 345 32.51 10.70 11.61
N ASN A 346 32.12 9.49 12.06
CA ASN A 346 33.02 8.58 12.77
C ASN A 346 33.83 7.66 11.83
N LYS A 347 33.57 7.67 10.52
CA LYS A 347 34.24 6.83 9.51
C LYS A 347 35.13 7.61 8.54
N LEU A 348 34.95 8.92 8.43
CA LEU A 348 35.87 9.88 7.80
C LEU A 348 36.84 10.40 8.85
#